data_AF-X8CCS9-F1
#
_entry.id   AF-X8CCS9-F1
#
_cell.length_a   1.000
_cell.length_b   1.000
_cell.length_c   1.000
_cell.angle_alpha   90.00
_cell.angle_beta   90.00
_cell.angle_gamma   90.00
#
_symmetry.space_group_name_H-M   'P 1'
#
loop_
_entity.id
_entity.type
_entity.pdbx_description
1 polymer ?
#
loop_
_entity_poly.entity_id
_entity_poly.type
_entity_poly.pdbx_seq_one_letter_code
_entity_poly.pdbx_strand_id
1 'polypeptide(L)'
;MEPAPNAVELTVDHAWFIAETIGAGSFPWVLAITCPYRDAAERNAFLDRQKAELTQMGLVSEGGLINPAVAEWIKVVCFPERWLDLRYVGPAKDAGAAGGAGELLRGIVAQRAGPAAGRRGRWSRCAARS
;
A
#
# COMPACT_ATOMS: atom_id res chain seq x y z
N MET A 1 20.30 -18.15 9.41
CA MET A 1 19.59 -17.55 8.27
C MET A 1 18.38 -16.88 8.84
N GLU A 2 18.41 -15.57 9.04
CA GLU A 2 17.20 -14.85 9.45
C GLU A 2 16.16 -14.94 8.33
N PRO A 3 14.87 -15.12 8.65
CA PRO A 3 13.84 -15.10 7.63
C PRO A 3 13.89 -13.74 6.92
N ALA A 4 13.93 -13.75 5.58
CA ALA A 4 13.79 -12.52 4.83
C ALA A 4 12.48 -11.82 5.27
N PRO A 5 12.48 -10.49 5.50
CA PRO A 5 11.30 -9.78 5.96
C PRO A 5 10.14 -10.06 5.00
N ASN A 6 9.04 -10.56 5.56
CA ASN A 6 7.86 -11.04 4.81
C ASN A 6 6.65 -10.09 4.95
N ALA A 7 6.85 -8.93 5.59
CA ALA A 7 5.88 -7.88 5.76
C ALA A 7 6.60 -6.52 5.92
N VAL A 8 5.90 -5.44 5.58
CA VAL A 8 6.33 -4.06 5.82
C VAL A 8 5.11 -3.26 6.30
N GLU A 9 5.29 -2.46 7.32
CA GLU A 9 4.28 -1.49 7.76
C GLU A 9 4.62 -0.13 7.14
N LEU A 10 3.61 0.49 6.55
CA LEU A 10 3.73 1.74 5.80
C LEU A 10 2.59 2.66 6.19
N THR A 11 2.85 3.97 6.14
CA THR A 11 1.75 4.93 6.11
C THR A 11 1.00 4.81 4.76
N VAL A 12 -0.24 5.30 4.72
CA VAL A 12 -1.01 5.37 3.45
C VAL A 12 -0.29 6.21 2.40
N ASP A 13 0.43 7.25 2.84
CA ASP A 13 1.20 8.15 1.99
C ASP A 13 2.45 7.44 1.41
N HIS A 14 3.16 6.64 2.21
CA HIS A 14 4.25 5.81 1.72
C HIS A 14 3.77 4.79 0.68
N ALA A 15 2.62 4.15 0.94
CA ALA A 15 2.03 3.20 0.01
C ALA A 15 1.64 3.89 -1.31
N TRP A 16 1.05 5.09 -1.26
CA TRP A 16 0.72 5.90 -2.44
C TRP A 16 1.97 6.29 -3.23
N PHE A 17 3.01 6.80 -2.57
CA PHE A 17 4.28 7.14 -3.20
C PHE A 17 4.88 5.97 -3.98
N ILE A 18 4.91 4.77 -3.37
CA ILE A 18 5.45 3.58 -4.02
C ILE A 18 4.58 3.20 -5.23
N ALA A 19 3.26 3.17 -5.07
CA ALA A 19 2.34 2.84 -6.15
C ALA A 19 2.51 3.78 -7.34
N GLU A 20 2.64 5.09 -7.10
CA GLU A 20 2.85 6.08 -8.14
C GLU A 20 4.20 5.90 -8.84
N THR A 21 5.27 5.73 -8.06
CA THR A 21 6.63 5.59 -8.59
C THR A 21 6.80 4.35 -9.48
N ILE A 22 6.11 3.25 -9.16
CA ILE A 22 6.15 2.01 -9.98
C ILE A 22 5.08 1.98 -11.08
N GLY A 23 4.27 3.04 -11.22
CA GLY A 23 3.17 3.08 -12.18
C GLY A 23 2.07 2.06 -11.90
N ALA A 24 1.79 1.76 -10.62
CA ALA A 24 0.80 0.78 -10.19
C ALA A 24 -0.66 1.24 -10.34
N GLY A 25 -0.90 2.48 -10.73
CA GLY A 25 -2.25 3.05 -10.79
C GLY A 25 -2.80 3.31 -9.38
N SER A 26 -4.09 3.01 -9.18
CA SER A 26 -4.79 3.25 -7.91
C SER A 26 -4.89 1.98 -7.07
N PHE A 27 -4.92 2.15 -5.75
CA PHE A 27 -5.23 1.03 -4.85
C PHE A 27 -6.67 0.54 -5.03
N PRO A 28 -6.95 -0.75 -4.78
CA PRO A 28 -8.30 -1.28 -4.74
C PRO A 28 -9.21 -0.45 -3.82
N TRP A 29 -10.42 -0.18 -4.27
CA TRP A 29 -11.39 0.67 -3.57
C TRP A 29 -11.59 0.26 -2.11
N VAL A 30 -11.54 -1.04 -1.82
CA VAL A 30 -11.68 -1.56 -0.45
C VAL A 30 -10.65 -0.98 0.50
N LEU A 31 -9.47 -0.53 0.08
CA LEU A 31 -8.46 0.01 1.00
C LEU A 31 -8.67 1.48 1.35
N ALA A 32 -9.46 2.20 0.55
CA ALA A 32 -9.66 3.65 0.67
C ALA A 32 -8.35 4.46 0.78
N ILE A 33 -7.28 4.00 0.10
CA ILE A 33 -6.05 4.76 -0.08
C ILE A 33 -6.22 5.58 -1.37
N THR A 34 -6.38 6.89 -1.23
CA THR A 34 -6.69 7.82 -2.33
C THR A 34 -5.59 8.85 -2.53
N CYS A 35 -5.61 9.55 -3.68
CA CYS A 35 -4.65 10.59 -4.01
C CYS A 35 -4.56 11.66 -2.92
N PRO A 36 -3.37 11.89 -2.32
CA PRO A 36 -3.22 12.80 -1.17
C PRO A 36 -3.00 14.26 -1.56
N TYR A 37 -2.86 14.56 -2.85
CA TYR A 37 -2.64 15.90 -3.39
C TYR A 37 -3.65 16.25 -4.49
N ARG A 38 -3.77 17.55 -4.80
CA ARG A 38 -4.73 18.09 -5.77
C ARG A 38 -4.06 18.72 -6.99
N ASP A 39 -2.83 19.19 -6.83
CA ASP A 39 -2.07 19.86 -7.89
C ASP A 39 -0.61 19.39 -7.96
N ALA A 40 0.11 19.91 -8.96
CA ALA A 40 1.49 19.54 -9.24
C ALA A 40 2.49 20.04 -8.17
N ALA A 41 2.21 21.18 -7.53
CA ALA A 41 3.08 21.71 -6.49
C ALA A 41 2.99 20.88 -5.21
N GLU A 42 1.75 20.55 -4.80
CA GLU A 42 1.48 19.63 -3.70
C GLU A 42 2.08 18.25 -3.97
N ARG A 43 1.92 17.73 -5.21
CA ARG A 43 2.51 16.45 -5.63
C ARG A 43 4.02 16.45 -5.48
N ASN A 44 4.73 17.45 -5.99
CA ASN A 44 6.19 17.48 -5.92
C ASN A 44 6.68 17.54 -4.46
N ALA A 45 6.08 18.41 -3.65
CA ALA A 45 6.41 18.51 -2.24
C ALA A 45 6.11 17.21 -1.47
N PHE A 46 5.04 16.50 -1.84
CA PHE A 46 4.71 15.18 -1.30
C PHE A 46 5.77 14.13 -1.67
N LEU A 47 6.13 14.03 -2.97
CA LEU A 47 7.12 13.06 -3.44
C LEU A 47 8.49 13.26 -2.78
N ASP A 48 8.94 14.50 -2.61
CA ASP A 48 10.22 14.80 -1.97
C ASP A 48 10.25 14.37 -0.50
N ARG A 49 9.18 14.66 0.26
CA ARG A 49 9.05 14.22 1.66
C ARG A 49 9.01 12.70 1.79
N GLN A 50 8.13 12.04 1.03
CA GLN A 50 7.98 10.59 1.12
C GLN A 50 9.25 9.86 0.68
N LYS A 51 9.97 10.37 -0.33
CA LYS A 51 11.27 9.82 -0.74
C LYS A 51 12.29 9.89 0.39
N ALA A 52 12.43 11.05 1.06
CA ALA A 52 13.38 11.22 2.15
C ALA A 52 13.11 10.24 3.31
N GLU A 53 11.84 10.11 3.72
CA GLU A 53 11.44 9.19 4.77
C GLU A 53 11.67 7.72 4.39
N LEU A 54 11.29 7.32 3.18
CA LEU A 54 11.48 5.94 2.71
C LEU A 54 12.94 5.56 2.49
N THR A 55 13.80 6.54 2.16
CA THR A 55 15.24 6.34 2.11
C THR A 55 15.82 6.10 3.50
N GLN A 56 15.38 6.85 4.53
CA GLN A 56 15.79 6.60 5.91
C GLN A 56 15.35 5.22 6.41
N MET A 57 14.19 4.72 5.93
CA MET A 57 13.70 3.37 6.23
C MET A 57 14.41 2.25 5.42
N GLY A 58 15.30 2.58 4.49
CA GLY A 58 15.96 1.61 3.62
C GLY A 58 15.06 0.97 2.56
N LEU A 59 13.87 1.55 2.32
CA LEU A 59 12.91 1.08 1.32
C LEU A 59 13.12 1.73 -0.05
N VAL A 60 13.80 2.87 -0.10
CA VAL A 60 14.19 3.56 -1.33
C VAL A 60 15.71 3.80 -1.30
N SER A 61 16.42 3.36 -2.33
CA SER A 61 17.86 3.64 -2.44
C SER A 61 18.14 5.13 -2.67
N GLU A 62 19.38 5.57 -2.46
CA GLU A 62 19.80 6.94 -2.81
C GLU A 62 19.50 7.29 -4.29
N GLY A 63 19.61 6.29 -5.18
CA GLY A 63 19.24 6.41 -6.59
C GLY A 63 17.73 6.44 -6.87
N GLY A 64 16.88 6.43 -5.83
CA GLY A 64 15.42 6.47 -5.96
C GLY A 64 14.79 5.13 -6.32
N LEU A 65 15.53 4.01 -6.26
CA LEU A 65 14.97 2.69 -6.56
C LEU A 65 14.26 2.13 -5.33
N ILE A 66 13.01 1.74 -5.51
CA ILE A 66 12.21 1.10 -4.45
C ILE A 66 12.67 -0.35 -4.26
N ASN A 67 12.65 -0.82 -3.02
CA ASN A 67 12.90 -2.21 -2.68
C ASN A 67 12.07 -3.14 -3.58
N PRO A 68 12.70 -4.03 -4.38
CA PRO A 68 11.99 -4.83 -5.38
C PRO A 68 10.90 -5.74 -4.80
N ALA A 69 11.06 -6.24 -3.58
CA ALA A 69 10.04 -7.07 -2.93
C ALA A 69 8.80 -6.24 -2.61
N VAL A 70 8.97 -5.04 -2.05
CA VAL A 70 7.87 -4.13 -1.70
C VAL A 70 7.17 -3.61 -2.96
N ALA A 71 7.93 -3.26 -3.99
CA ALA A 71 7.40 -2.88 -5.29
C ALA A 71 6.52 -3.98 -5.88
N GLU A 72 6.96 -5.24 -5.84
CA GLU A 72 6.17 -6.37 -6.33
C GLU A 72 4.92 -6.61 -5.46
N TRP A 73 5.00 -6.49 -4.13
CA TRP A 73 3.84 -6.66 -3.26
C TRP A 73 2.75 -5.62 -3.52
N ILE A 74 3.12 -4.35 -3.70
CA ILE A 74 2.18 -3.28 -4.06
C ILE A 74 1.63 -3.49 -5.46
N LYS A 75 2.46 -3.94 -6.41
CA LYS A 75 2.00 -4.27 -7.76
C LYS A 75 0.97 -5.42 -7.79
N VAL A 76 1.15 -6.44 -6.96
CA VAL A 76 0.16 -7.53 -6.81
C VAL A 76 -1.15 -7.00 -6.23
N VAL A 77 -1.09 -6.06 -5.28
CA VAL A 77 -2.28 -5.45 -4.66
C VAL A 77 -3.04 -4.54 -5.64
N CYS A 78 -2.34 -3.69 -6.39
CA CYS A 78 -2.99 -2.75 -7.33
C CYS A 78 -3.43 -3.39 -8.65
N PHE A 79 -2.79 -4.50 -9.05
CA PHE A 79 -3.13 -5.24 -10.27
C PHE A 79 -3.26 -6.75 -10.01
N PRO A 80 -4.27 -7.17 -9.21
CA PRO A 80 -4.52 -8.57 -8.95
C PRO A 80 -5.22 -9.25 -10.13
N GLU A 81 -4.98 -10.55 -10.31
CA GLU A 81 -5.79 -11.42 -11.17
C GLU A 81 -6.92 -12.10 -10.39
N ARG A 82 -6.68 -12.37 -9.10
CA ARG A 82 -7.66 -12.89 -8.16
C ARG A 82 -7.52 -12.13 -6.84
N TRP A 83 -8.63 -11.79 -6.21
CA TRP A 83 -8.60 -11.08 -4.93
C TRP A 83 -9.80 -11.40 -4.04
N LEU A 84 -9.63 -11.14 -2.75
CA LEU A 84 -10.67 -11.14 -1.73
C LEU A 84 -10.64 -9.81 -0.99
N ASP A 85 -11.76 -9.09 -1.03
CA ASP A 85 -11.97 -7.85 -0.30
C ASP A 85 -12.41 -8.14 1.14
N LEU A 86 -11.79 -7.45 2.10
CA LEU A 86 -12.06 -7.61 3.52
C LEU A 86 -12.50 -6.26 4.10
N ARG A 87 -13.73 -6.20 4.61
CA ARG A 87 -14.27 -5.04 5.33
C ARG A 87 -14.54 -5.47 6.76
N TYR A 88 -13.77 -4.94 7.70
CA TYR A 88 -13.95 -5.24 9.11
C TYR A 88 -14.86 -4.17 9.70
N VAL A 89 -16.02 -4.62 10.19
CA VAL A 89 -16.98 -3.75 10.86
C VAL A 89 -16.98 -4.15 12.33
N GLY A 90 -16.59 -3.20 13.18
CA GLY A 90 -16.58 -3.36 14.62
C GLY A 90 -17.39 -2.26 15.30
N PRO A 91 -17.72 -2.43 16.59
CA PRO A 91 -18.33 -1.35 17.36
C PRO A 91 -17.40 -0.13 17.37
N ALA A 92 -17.95 1.07 17.17
CA ALA A 92 -17.18 2.30 17.26
C ALA A 92 -16.60 2.43 18.68
N LYS A 93 -15.28 2.59 18.79
CA LYS A 93 -14.67 3.11 20.00
C LYS A 93 -15.14 4.57 20.10
N ASP A 94 -15.89 4.89 21.14
CA ASP A 94 -16.41 6.22 21.47
C ASP A 94 -17.69 6.66 20.73
N ALA A 95 -18.78 5.92 20.93
CA ALA A 95 -20.15 6.38 20.62
C ALA A 95 -20.66 7.55 21.53
N GLY A 96 -19.75 8.27 22.20
CA GLY A 96 -20.06 9.26 23.25
C GLY A 96 -19.74 10.72 22.90
N ALA A 97 -19.08 11.01 21.78
CA ALA A 97 -18.84 12.38 21.36
C ALA A 97 -18.92 12.50 19.83
N ALA A 98 -19.90 13.27 19.36
CA ALA A 98 -20.06 13.81 18.00
C ALA A 98 -19.25 13.13 16.87
N GLY A 99 -19.89 12.20 16.15
CA GLY A 99 -19.76 12.12 14.69
C GLY A 99 -18.41 11.70 14.09
N GLY A 100 -17.54 11.01 14.81
CA GLY A 100 -16.39 10.34 14.19
C GLY A 100 -16.84 9.10 13.43
N ALA A 101 -16.75 9.09 12.10
CA ALA A 101 -16.80 7.83 11.35
C ALA A 101 -15.70 6.93 11.93
N GLY A 102 -16.10 5.84 12.61
CA GLY A 102 -15.15 4.97 13.30
C GLY A 102 -14.05 4.53 12.34
N GLU A 103 -12.80 4.53 12.80
CA GLU A 103 -11.64 4.09 12.02
C GLU A 103 -11.95 2.75 11.34
N LEU A 104 -12.01 2.75 10.00
CA LEU A 104 -12.44 1.57 9.25
C LEU A 104 -11.20 0.74 8.93
N LEU A 105 -11.13 -0.45 9.51
CA LEU A 105 -10.13 -1.44 9.15
C LEU A 105 -10.58 -2.14 7.88
N ARG A 106 -9.74 -2.08 6.86
CA ARG A 106 -10.01 -2.69 5.56
C ARG A 106 -8.80 -3.49 5.09
N GLY A 107 -9.02 -4.47 4.24
CA GLY A 107 -7.93 -5.29 3.72
C GLY A 107 -8.26 -5.96 2.40
N ILE A 108 -7.22 -6.51 1.79
CA ILE A 108 -7.30 -7.30 0.57
C ILE A 108 -6.30 -8.45 0.63
N VAL A 109 -6.72 -9.61 0.14
CA VAL A 109 -5.81 -10.71 -0.23
C VAL A 109 -5.78 -10.75 -1.75
N ALA A 110 -4.61 -10.54 -2.34
CA ALA A 110 -4.44 -10.40 -3.78
C ALA A 110 -3.50 -11.48 -4.31
N GLN A 111 -3.75 -11.94 -5.53
CA GLN A 111 -2.89 -12.87 -6.24
C GLN A 111 -2.66 -12.43 -7.68
N ARG A 112 -1.43 -12.61 -8.16
CA ARG A 112 -1.07 -12.44 -9.57
C ARG A 112 -0.21 -13.61 -10.07
N ALA A 113 -0.39 -14.04 -11.31
CA ALA A 113 0.50 -15.01 -11.93
C ALA A 113 1.93 -14.46 -12.05
N GLY A 114 2.92 -15.33 -11.87
CA GLY A 114 4.31 -15.00 -12.17
C GLY A 114 4.57 -15.01 -13.68
N PRO A 115 5.71 -14.47 -14.16
CA PRO A 115 6.01 -14.32 -15.58
C PRO A 115 6.32 -15.63 -16.32
N ALA A 116 5.97 -16.79 -15.75
CA ALA A 116 6.25 -18.10 -16.35
C ALA A 116 5.17 -19.12 -15.97
N ALA A 117 4.68 -19.86 -16.97
CA ALA A 117 3.80 -21.00 -16.79
C ALA A 117 4.44 -22.03 -15.84
N GLY A 118 3.82 -22.26 -14.68
CA GLY A 118 4.23 -23.30 -13.72
C GLY A 118 4.71 -22.82 -12.34
N ARG A 119 4.90 -21.51 -12.10
CA ARG A 119 5.14 -21.02 -10.71
C ARG A 119 3.82 -20.78 -10.00
N ARG A 120 3.73 -21.19 -8.72
CA ARG A 120 2.62 -20.84 -7.82
C ARG A 120 2.39 -19.32 -7.88
N GLY A 121 1.15 -18.89 -8.05
CA GLY A 121 0.82 -17.47 -8.15
C GLY A 121 1.32 -16.71 -6.92
N ARG A 122 1.80 -15.48 -7.11
CA ARG A 122 2.31 -14.64 -6.02
C ARG A 122 1.14 -14.05 -5.26
N TRP A 123 1.17 -14.21 -3.94
CA TRP A 123 0.14 -13.70 -3.05
C TRP A 123 0.67 -12.52 -2.26
N SER A 124 -0.16 -11.50 -2.10
CA SER A 124 0.09 -10.35 -1.23
C SER A 124 -1.12 -10.13 -0.34
N ARG A 125 -0.89 -9.66 0.89
CA ARG A 125 -1.94 -9.23 1.81
C ARG A 125 -1.64 -7.79 2.18
N CYS A 126 -2.65 -6.94 2.08
CA CYS A 126 -2.57 -5.55 2.51
C CYS A 126 -3.75 -5.24 3.41
N ALA A 127 -3.50 -4.53 4.50
CA ALA A 127 -4.51 -3.99 5.38
C ALA A 127 -4.23 -2.50 5.57
N ALA A 128 -5.28 -1.69 5.57
CA ALA A 128 -5.22 -0.25 5.74
C ALA A 128 -6.26 0.18 6.79
N ARG A 129 -5.88 1.17 7.59
CA ARG A 129 -6.81 1.94 8.42
C ARG A 129 -7.00 3.28 7.73
N SER A 130 -8.25 3.60 7.42
CA SER A 130 -8.63 4.79 6.66
C SER A 130 -10.00 5.30 7.05
#